data_AF-A0A3B1DRC9-F1
#
_entry.id   AF-A0A3B1DRC9-F1
#
_cell.length_a   1.000
_cell.length_b   1.000
_cell.length_c   1.000
_cell.angle_alpha   90.00
_cell.angle_beta   90.00
_cell.angle_gamma   90.00
#
_symmetry.space_group_name_H-M   'P 1'
#
loop_
_entity.id
_entity.type
_entity.pdbx_description
1 polymer ?
#
loop_
_entity_poly.entity_id
_entity_poly.type
_entity_poly.pdbx_seq_one_letter_code
_entity_poly.pdbx_strand_id
1 'polypeptide(L)'
;TTAGLVRFAEELLSHFEATRVADQTPTPLGEESPRLGLMGTIDAARGVAEPAVASPMQQSLVALSLVRLAETPRVSAAVRTRARTLAREIMFDLAHIEPDEIDPAADGVAAAVAWVVLAQLEADTDADLQPFFESCEEMLAAHAAAERGEVTPGVAEAVLVWALAERAVRTGQDRDIATRDLRALYAATRPGGLVGLMPWLGWAELLLAGEAPVPAGAALRQVREQVWAHQLTLADTGLSDRDLAGGIVFTLGAASLPTWTTARPAALCATLLGDPRLTPPAEVSSEVVRLVRVMRFLRQLSAREAECVFSPRPQLVRGGVRAALWSPQQPPEASAMTLLAVCEFLRSIDRLEPPGRDSP
;
A
#
# COMPACT_ATOMS: atom_id res chain seq x y z
N THR A 1 8.44 19.71 1.06
CA THR A 1 7.86 20.27 -0.18
C THR A 1 7.29 19.13 -1.00
N THR A 2 6.28 19.40 -1.82
CA THR A 2 5.67 18.43 -2.74
C THR A 2 6.71 17.79 -3.68
N ALA A 3 7.62 18.59 -4.25
CA ALA A 3 8.74 18.09 -5.05
C ALA A 3 9.64 17.09 -4.29
N GLY A 4 9.79 17.28 -2.98
CA GLY A 4 10.53 16.33 -2.13
C GLY A 4 9.82 14.98 -1.97
N LEU A 5 8.50 14.96 -2.00
CA LEU A 5 7.70 13.73 -1.94
C LEU A 5 7.63 13.02 -3.28
N VAL A 6 7.60 13.76 -4.39
CA VAL A 6 7.72 13.18 -5.74
C VAL A 6 9.05 12.44 -5.88
N ARG A 7 10.17 13.08 -5.51
CA ARG A 7 11.48 12.39 -5.49
C ARG A 7 11.49 11.18 -4.58
N PHE A 8 10.82 11.27 -3.43
CA PHE A 8 10.73 10.13 -2.51
C PHE A 8 9.96 8.94 -3.13
N ALA A 9 8.89 9.21 -3.87
CA ALA A 9 8.18 8.17 -4.62
C ALA A 9 9.03 7.57 -5.74
N GLU A 10 9.83 8.38 -6.44
CA GLU A 10 10.78 7.91 -7.46
C GLU A 10 11.92 7.05 -6.88
N GLU A 11 12.41 7.39 -5.69
CA GLU A 11 13.37 6.58 -4.93
C GLU A 11 12.79 5.20 -4.59
N LEU A 12 11.51 5.13 -4.18
CA LEU A 12 10.81 3.87 -3.89
C LEU A 12 10.60 3.02 -5.15
N LEU A 13 10.23 3.64 -6.28
CA LEU A 13 10.16 2.96 -7.57
C LEU A 13 11.52 2.34 -7.94
N SER A 14 12.59 3.12 -7.81
CA SER A 14 13.94 2.67 -8.17
C SER A 14 14.43 1.56 -7.25
N HIS A 15 14.02 1.57 -5.98
CA HIS A 15 14.23 0.46 -5.05
C HIS A 15 13.54 -0.81 -5.55
N PHE A 16 12.25 -0.76 -5.93
CA PHE A 16 11.55 -1.94 -6.43
C PHE A 16 12.21 -2.53 -7.69
N GLU A 17 12.65 -1.70 -8.63
CA GLU A 17 13.42 -2.13 -9.81
C GLU A 17 14.70 -2.87 -9.40
N ALA A 18 15.43 -2.35 -8.40
CA ALA A 18 16.67 -2.96 -7.91
C ALA A 18 16.45 -4.29 -7.17
N THR A 19 15.26 -4.50 -6.59
CA THR A 19 14.91 -5.71 -5.83
C THR A 19 14.25 -6.80 -6.66
N ARG A 20 14.16 -6.62 -7.98
CA ARG A 20 13.73 -7.69 -8.90
C ARG A 20 14.71 -8.86 -8.84
N VAL A 21 14.16 -10.06 -8.77
CA VAL A 21 14.94 -11.29 -8.98
C VAL A 21 15.13 -11.41 -10.48
N ALA A 22 16.28 -10.97 -10.98
CA ALA A 22 16.65 -11.19 -12.37
C ALA A 22 17.13 -12.64 -12.55
N ASP A 23 16.87 -13.19 -13.74
CA ASP A 23 17.22 -14.52 -14.28
C ASP A 23 18.75 -14.82 -14.33
N GLN A 24 19.54 -14.36 -13.36
CA GLN A 24 20.99 -14.35 -13.45
C GLN A 24 21.67 -14.66 -12.12
N THR A 25 21.61 -15.93 -11.73
CA THR A 25 22.81 -16.56 -11.15
C THR A 25 22.86 -18.01 -11.59
N PRO A 26 23.79 -18.41 -12.48
CA PRO A 26 24.01 -19.83 -12.73
C PRO A 26 24.55 -20.46 -11.44
N THR A 27 23.73 -21.27 -10.78
CA THR A 27 24.18 -22.16 -9.71
C THR A 27 25.13 -23.19 -10.32
N PRO A 28 26.28 -23.54 -9.70
CA PRO A 28 27.28 -24.43 -10.31
C PRO A 28 26.82 -25.88 -10.57
N LEU A 29 25.56 -26.20 -10.25
CA LEU A 29 25.00 -27.54 -10.19
C LEU A 29 23.63 -27.61 -10.90
N GLY A 30 23.59 -27.19 -12.16
CA GLY A 30 22.89 -27.92 -13.23
C GLY A 30 21.36 -28.02 -13.28
N GLU A 31 20.58 -27.72 -12.24
CA GLU A 31 19.10 -27.78 -12.29
C GLU A 31 18.46 -26.79 -11.32
N GLU A 32 18.18 -25.55 -11.74
CA GLU A 32 17.19 -24.70 -11.07
C GLU A 32 16.45 -23.86 -12.12
N SER A 33 15.12 -23.93 -12.14
CA SER A 33 14.27 -22.96 -12.84
C SER A 33 14.57 -21.56 -12.32
N PRO A 34 14.61 -20.54 -13.18
CA PRO A 34 14.83 -19.19 -12.72
C PRO A 34 13.64 -18.71 -11.89
N ARG A 35 13.87 -18.49 -10.60
CA ARG A 35 12.87 -17.89 -9.71
C ARG A 35 12.60 -16.46 -10.18
N LEU A 36 11.35 -16.18 -10.52
CA LEU A 36 10.90 -14.86 -10.95
C LEU A 36 10.35 -14.07 -9.75
N GLY A 37 10.14 -12.77 -9.93
CA GLY A 37 9.44 -11.91 -8.98
C GLY A 37 10.33 -10.89 -8.26
N LEU A 38 9.86 -10.48 -7.09
CA LEU A 38 10.58 -9.54 -6.21
C LEU A 38 11.24 -10.27 -5.05
N MET A 39 12.38 -9.76 -4.59
CA MET A 39 13.02 -10.22 -3.37
C MET A 39 12.12 -10.01 -2.14
N GLY A 40 12.20 -10.93 -1.17
CA GLY A 40 11.51 -10.85 0.11
C GLY A 40 12.04 -9.74 1.04
N THR A 41 12.00 -9.96 2.35
CA THR A 41 12.48 -8.94 3.30
C THR A 41 13.99 -8.83 3.22
N ILE A 42 14.49 -7.65 2.86
CA ILE A 42 15.94 -7.40 2.76
C ILE A 42 16.48 -7.05 4.14
N ASP A 43 17.47 -7.81 4.61
CA ASP A 43 18.30 -7.40 5.74
C ASP A 43 19.43 -6.50 5.24
N ALA A 44 19.32 -5.20 5.51
CA ALA A 44 20.27 -4.21 5.02
C ALA A 44 21.71 -4.44 5.51
N ALA A 45 21.88 -4.99 6.73
CA ALA A 45 23.18 -5.24 7.32
C ALA A 45 23.87 -6.46 6.66
N ARG A 46 23.08 -7.47 6.29
CA ARG A 46 23.58 -8.69 5.63
C ARG A 46 23.60 -8.58 4.10
N GLY A 47 22.78 -7.71 3.51
CA GLY A 47 22.59 -7.61 2.06
C GLY A 47 21.90 -8.84 1.47
N VAL A 48 21.08 -9.55 2.25
CA VAL A 48 20.35 -10.76 1.83
C VAL A 48 18.86 -10.57 1.98
N ALA A 49 18.08 -11.22 1.13
CA ALA A 49 16.63 -11.26 1.23
C ALA A 49 16.18 -12.59 1.83
N GLU A 50 15.27 -12.54 2.81
CA GLU A 50 14.65 -13.71 3.43
C GLU A 50 13.12 -13.51 3.50
N PRO A 51 12.30 -14.38 2.87
CA PRO A 51 12.69 -15.38 1.86
C PRO A 51 13.35 -14.77 0.62
N ALA A 52 13.94 -15.62 -0.24
CA ALA A 52 14.60 -15.18 -1.48
C ALA A 52 13.64 -14.46 -2.43
N VAL A 53 12.41 -14.96 -2.54
CA VAL A 53 11.30 -14.36 -3.31
C VAL A 53 10.19 -13.98 -2.34
N ALA A 54 9.62 -12.79 -2.51
CA ALA A 54 8.52 -12.29 -1.72
C ALA A 54 7.25 -13.13 -1.96
N SER A 55 6.42 -13.23 -0.92
CA SER A 55 5.11 -13.90 -1.04
C SER A 55 4.22 -13.25 -2.13
N PRO A 56 3.26 -13.99 -2.71
CA PRO A 56 2.33 -13.44 -3.68
C PRO A 56 1.63 -12.15 -3.21
N MET A 57 1.19 -12.11 -1.95
CA MET A 57 0.58 -10.91 -1.36
C MET A 57 1.54 -9.72 -1.34
N GLN A 58 2.81 -9.92 -0.97
CA GLN A 58 3.83 -8.86 -0.99
C GLN A 58 4.01 -8.28 -2.40
N GLN A 59 4.13 -9.15 -3.39
CA GLN A 59 4.33 -8.77 -4.78
C GLN A 59 3.11 -8.01 -5.34
N SER A 60 1.89 -8.52 -5.09
CA SER A 60 0.66 -7.84 -5.47
C SER A 60 0.52 -6.46 -4.83
N LEU A 61 0.92 -6.31 -3.56
CA LEU A 61 0.88 -5.02 -2.86
C LEU A 61 1.89 -4.02 -3.45
N VAL A 62 3.09 -4.48 -3.84
CA VAL A 62 4.06 -3.64 -4.55
C VAL A 62 3.48 -3.18 -5.89
N ALA A 63 2.93 -4.10 -6.68
CA ALA A 63 2.30 -3.75 -7.96
C ALA A 63 1.14 -2.76 -7.81
N LEU A 64 0.29 -2.93 -6.78
CA LEU A 64 -0.75 -1.96 -6.44
C LEU A 64 -0.18 -0.56 -6.17
N SER A 65 0.90 -0.47 -5.40
CA SER A 65 1.55 0.82 -5.11
C SER A 65 2.12 1.49 -6.36
N LEU A 66 2.63 0.69 -7.30
CA LEU A 66 3.18 1.15 -8.58
C LEU A 66 2.09 1.64 -9.54
N VAL A 67 0.95 0.95 -9.62
CA VAL A 67 -0.19 1.44 -10.42
C VAL A 67 -0.74 2.74 -9.83
N ARG A 68 -0.87 2.84 -8.50
CA ARG A 68 -1.26 4.10 -7.84
C ARG A 68 -0.26 5.23 -8.09
N LEU A 69 1.04 4.93 -8.15
CA LEU A 69 2.06 5.90 -8.56
C LEU A 69 1.86 6.34 -10.02
N ALA A 70 1.58 5.40 -10.92
CA ALA A 70 1.31 5.67 -12.33
C ALA A 70 0.04 6.49 -12.56
N GLU A 71 -0.89 6.53 -11.61
CA GLU A 71 -2.10 7.37 -11.62
C GLU A 71 -1.90 8.75 -10.97
N THR A 72 -0.76 9.02 -10.34
CA THR A 72 -0.54 10.26 -9.58
C THR A 72 -0.19 11.43 -10.53
N PRO A 73 -1.01 12.51 -10.60
CA PRO A 73 -0.84 13.56 -11.61
C PRO A 73 0.50 14.31 -11.55
N ARG A 74 1.00 14.61 -10.35
CA ARG A 74 2.28 15.31 -10.14
C ARG A 74 3.53 14.55 -10.57
N VAL A 75 3.40 13.26 -10.84
CA VAL A 75 4.52 12.42 -11.23
C VAL A 75 4.73 12.53 -12.73
N SER A 76 5.99 12.64 -13.15
CA SER A 76 6.33 12.81 -14.56
C SER A 76 5.84 11.65 -15.41
N ALA A 77 5.53 11.91 -16.68
CA ALA A 77 5.06 10.86 -17.60
C ALA A 77 6.04 9.68 -17.69
N ALA A 78 7.35 9.95 -17.69
CA ALA A 78 8.38 8.92 -17.72
C ALA A 78 8.33 7.99 -16.49
N VAL A 79 8.14 8.56 -15.30
CA VAL A 79 8.01 7.78 -14.05
C VAL A 79 6.69 7.02 -14.03
N ARG A 80 5.59 7.60 -14.51
CA ARG A 80 4.31 6.90 -14.64
C ARG A 80 4.40 5.68 -15.56
N THR A 81 5.09 5.83 -16.71
CA THR A 81 5.34 4.71 -17.62
C THR A 81 6.19 3.63 -16.97
N ARG A 82 7.32 3.99 -16.34
CA ARG A 82 8.18 3.04 -15.62
C ARG A 82 7.42 2.26 -14.55
N ALA A 83 6.64 2.96 -13.72
CA ALA A 83 5.85 2.34 -12.67
C ALA A 83 4.79 1.37 -13.23
N ARG A 84 4.09 1.74 -14.32
CA ARG A 84 3.13 0.86 -14.99
C ARG A 84 3.81 -0.37 -15.61
N THR A 85 4.96 -0.18 -16.26
CA THR A 85 5.74 -1.28 -16.84
C THR A 85 6.17 -2.26 -15.75
N LEU A 86 6.77 -1.78 -14.65
CA LEU A 86 7.21 -2.63 -13.56
C LEU A 86 6.03 -3.35 -12.87
N ALA A 87 4.88 -2.68 -12.69
CA ALA A 87 3.69 -3.33 -12.15
C ALA A 87 3.22 -4.49 -13.04
N ARG A 88 3.24 -4.30 -14.37
CA ARG A 88 2.89 -5.34 -15.33
C ARG A 88 3.88 -6.51 -15.30
N GLU A 89 5.18 -6.23 -15.21
CA GLU A 89 6.22 -7.26 -15.07
C GLU A 89 6.05 -8.06 -13.77
N ILE A 90 5.68 -7.43 -12.66
CA ILE A 90 5.39 -8.16 -11.41
C ILE A 90 4.15 -9.05 -11.56
N MET A 91 3.09 -8.59 -12.24
CA MET A 91 1.91 -9.41 -12.51
C MET A 91 2.22 -10.57 -13.46
N PHE A 92 3.09 -10.35 -14.44
CA PHE A 92 3.55 -11.40 -15.35
C PHE A 92 4.34 -12.47 -14.60
N ASP A 93 5.28 -12.07 -13.74
CA ASP A 93 6.02 -13.00 -12.91
C ASP A 93 5.09 -13.79 -11.98
N LEU A 94 4.09 -13.16 -11.36
CA LEU A 94 3.10 -13.86 -10.52
C LEU A 94 2.21 -14.83 -11.30
N ALA A 95 2.00 -14.61 -12.60
CA ALA A 95 1.27 -15.54 -13.45
C ALA A 95 2.09 -16.82 -13.77
N HIS A 96 3.41 -16.80 -13.58
CA HIS A 96 4.30 -17.93 -13.80
C HIS A 96 4.62 -18.61 -12.47
N ILE A 97 3.93 -19.72 -12.19
CA ILE A 97 4.02 -20.44 -10.92
C ILE A 97 4.92 -21.67 -11.10
N GLU A 98 6.03 -21.73 -10.38
CA GLU A 98 6.87 -22.93 -10.33
C GLU A 98 6.27 -23.99 -9.38
N PRO A 99 6.60 -25.29 -9.52
CA PRO A 99 5.98 -26.38 -8.75
C PRO A 99 6.09 -26.27 -7.22
N ASP A 100 7.06 -25.52 -6.69
CA ASP A 100 7.27 -25.30 -5.25
C ASP A 100 6.73 -23.94 -4.75
N GLU A 101 6.09 -23.15 -5.61
CA GLU A 101 5.57 -21.83 -5.28
C GLU A 101 4.09 -21.85 -4.88
N ILE A 102 3.68 -20.84 -4.12
CA ILE A 102 2.28 -20.63 -3.75
C ILE A 102 1.59 -19.99 -4.94
N ASP A 103 0.56 -20.66 -5.48
CA ASP A 103 -0.32 -20.09 -6.49
C ASP A 103 -1.00 -18.80 -5.96
N PRO A 104 -0.72 -17.63 -6.57
CA PRO A 104 -1.33 -16.37 -6.15
C PRO A 104 -2.86 -16.37 -6.25
N ALA A 105 -3.45 -17.13 -7.19
CA ALA A 105 -4.90 -17.24 -7.35
C ALA A 105 -5.56 -18.07 -6.23
N ALA A 106 -4.79 -18.97 -5.59
CA ALA A 106 -5.24 -19.78 -4.46
C ALA A 106 -5.15 -19.05 -3.10
N ASP A 107 -4.35 -17.99 -3.00
CA ASP A 107 -4.33 -17.08 -1.85
C ASP A 107 -5.36 -15.97 -2.05
N GLY A 108 -6.48 -16.05 -1.32
CA GLY A 108 -7.59 -15.12 -1.49
C GLY A 108 -7.22 -13.64 -1.31
N VAL A 109 -6.21 -13.31 -0.50
CA VAL A 109 -5.79 -11.91 -0.34
C VAL A 109 -4.86 -11.49 -1.48
N ALA A 110 -3.92 -12.35 -1.87
CA ALA A 110 -3.03 -12.07 -3.00
C ALA A 110 -3.83 -11.92 -4.31
N ALA A 111 -4.77 -12.82 -4.58
CA ALA A 111 -5.68 -12.78 -5.73
C ALA A 111 -6.58 -11.55 -5.71
N ALA A 112 -7.12 -11.16 -4.55
CA ALA A 112 -7.94 -9.94 -4.43
C ALA A 112 -7.15 -8.67 -4.80
N VAL A 113 -5.91 -8.54 -4.32
CA VAL A 113 -5.05 -7.40 -4.67
C VAL A 113 -4.61 -7.48 -6.14
N ALA A 114 -4.20 -8.66 -6.62
CA ALA A 114 -3.78 -8.88 -8.00
C ALA A 114 -4.90 -8.53 -8.98
N TRP A 115 -6.15 -8.94 -8.70
CA TRP A 115 -7.30 -8.59 -9.50
C TRP A 115 -7.46 -7.07 -9.68
N VAL A 116 -7.34 -6.30 -8.58
CA VAL A 116 -7.45 -4.84 -8.63
C VAL A 116 -6.34 -4.23 -9.50
N VAL A 117 -5.11 -4.76 -9.41
CA VAL A 117 -3.97 -4.33 -10.22
C VAL A 117 -4.22 -4.64 -11.70
N LEU A 118 -4.56 -5.89 -12.02
CA LEU A 118 -4.82 -6.35 -13.39
C LEU A 118 -5.97 -5.58 -14.05
N ALA A 119 -7.04 -5.31 -13.31
CA ALA A 119 -8.17 -4.50 -13.79
C ALA A 119 -7.78 -3.03 -14.05
N GLN A 120 -6.79 -2.48 -13.35
CA GLN A 120 -6.25 -1.13 -13.60
C GLN A 120 -5.22 -1.11 -14.74
N LEU A 121 -4.60 -2.24 -15.02
CA LEU A 121 -3.68 -2.42 -16.15
C LEU A 121 -4.41 -2.80 -17.45
N GLU A 122 -5.73 -2.96 -17.42
CA GLU A 122 -6.56 -3.42 -18.56
C GLU A 122 -6.06 -4.78 -19.10
N ALA A 123 -5.67 -5.66 -18.17
CA ALA A 123 -5.07 -6.96 -18.47
C ALA A 123 -6.04 -7.97 -19.10
N ASP A 124 -7.36 -7.71 -19.07
CA ASP A 124 -8.37 -8.46 -19.82
C ASP A 124 -8.16 -8.40 -21.34
N THR A 125 -7.41 -7.41 -21.82
CA THR A 125 -7.01 -7.26 -23.22
C THR A 125 -5.59 -7.77 -23.52
N ASP A 126 -4.86 -8.24 -22.50
CA ASP A 126 -3.50 -8.74 -22.61
C ASP A 126 -3.48 -10.27 -22.62
N ALA A 127 -3.17 -10.87 -23.77
CA ALA A 127 -3.17 -12.32 -23.94
C ALA A 127 -2.28 -13.07 -22.93
N ASP A 128 -1.20 -12.43 -22.45
CA ASP A 128 -0.25 -13.04 -21.52
C ASP A 128 -0.76 -13.02 -20.06
N LEU A 129 -1.55 -12.01 -19.69
CA LEU A 129 -2.07 -11.84 -18.32
C LEU A 129 -3.53 -12.25 -18.16
N GLN A 130 -4.25 -12.43 -19.27
CA GLN A 130 -5.67 -12.78 -19.26
C GLN A 130 -5.98 -14.05 -18.46
N PRO A 131 -5.24 -15.18 -18.58
CA PRO A 131 -5.52 -16.38 -17.80
C PRO A 131 -5.38 -16.17 -16.29
N PHE A 132 -4.39 -15.36 -15.88
CA PHE A 132 -4.19 -15.03 -14.47
C PHE A 132 -5.29 -14.08 -13.96
N PHE A 133 -5.72 -13.13 -14.78
CA PHE A 133 -6.87 -12.27 -14.48
C PHE A 133 -8.16 -13.08 -14.30
N GLU A 134 -8.45 -14.01 -15.20
CA GLU A 134 -9.60 -14.91 -15.12
C GLU A 134 -9.56 -15.76 -13.83
N SER A 135 -8.40 -16.30 -13.46
CA SER A 135 -8.23 -17.07 -12.22
C SER A 135 -8.50 -16.22 -10.96
N CYS A 136 -8.02 -14.96 -10.95
CA CYS A 136 -8.30 -14.04 -9.84
C CYS A 136 -9.78 -13.62 -9.79
N GLU A 137 -10.43 -13.44 -10.94
CA GLU A 137 -11.85 -13.13 -11.07
C GLU A 137 -12.71 -14.30 -10.57
N GLU A 138 -12.36 -15.55 -10.93
CA GLU A 138 -13.03 -16.76 -10.44
C GLU A 138 -12.94 -16.87 -8.91
N MET A 139 -11.77 -16.60 -8.33
CA MET A 139 -11.59 -16.56 -6.87
C MET A 139 -12.53 -15.52 -6.22
N LEU A 140 -12.55 -14.28 -6.73
CA LEU A 140 -13.42 -13.23 -6.17
C LEU A 140 -14.90 -13.55 -6.35
N ALA A 141 -15.30 -14.11 -7.49
CA ALA A 141 -16.67 -14.54 -7.75
C ALA A 141 -17.09 -15.67 -6.80
N ALA A 142 -16.21 -16.65 -6.58
CA ALA A 142 -16.44 -17.71 -5.62
C ALA A 142 -16.58 -17.16 -4.18
N HIS A 143 -15.75 -16.20 -3.79
CA HIS A 143 -15.87 -15.52 -2.49
C HIS A 143 -17.19 -14.75 -2.35
N ALA A 144 -17.64 -14.07 -3.40
CA ALA A 144 -18.92 -13.35 -3.42
C ALA A 144 -20.13 -14.29 -3.29
N ALA A 145 -20.06 -15.47 -3.94
CA ALA A 145 -21.11 -16.47 -3.96
C ALA A 145 -21.18 -17.34 -2.69
N ALA A 146 -20.09 -17.42 -1.92
CA ALA A 146 -20.02 -18.26 -0.73
C ALA A 146 -21.04 -17.86 0.36
N GLU A 147 -21.68 -18.85 0.98
CA GLU A 147 -22.51 -18.62 2.16
C GLU A 147 -21.66 -18.10 3.31
N ARG A 148 -22.06 -16.97 3.88
CA ARG A 148 -21.29 -16.32 4.96
C ARG A 148 -21.70 -16.84 6.33
N GLY A 149 -20.70 -17.31 7.05
CA GLY A 149 -20.77 -17.52 8.50
C GLY A 149 -20.56 -16.22 9.28
N GLU A 150 -20.18 -16.35 10.55
CA GLU A 150 -19.84 -15.22 11.40
C GLU A 150 -18.62 -14.45 10.86
N VAL A 151 -18.76 -13.13 10.74
CA VAL A 151 -17.68 -12.27 10.23
C VAL A 151 -16.65 -12.06 11.33
N THR A 152 -15.43 -12.59 11.10
CA THR A 152 -14.27 -12.31 11.95
C THR A 152 -13.53 -11.11 11.40
N PRO A 153 -13.41 -9.98 12.13
CA PRO A 153 -12.70 -8.82 11.63
C PRO A 153 -11.20 -9.10 11.48
N GLY A 154 -10.67 -8.88 10.28
CA GLY A 154 -9.26 -9.02 9.97
C GLY A 154 -8.87 -8.24 8.71
N VAL A 155 -7.56 -8.08 8.53
CA VAL A 155 -7.01 -7.36 7.37
C VAL A 155 -7.35 -8.10 6.07
N ALA A 156 -7.32 -9.43 6.09
CA ALA A 156 -7.69 -10.26 4.93
C ALA A 156 -9.13 -9.98 4.47
N GLU A 157 -10.08 -9.98 5.40
CA GLU A 157 -11.49 -9.68 5.13
C GLU A 157 -11.68 -8.24 4.64
N ALA A 158 -10.94 -7.28 5.20
CA ALA A 158 -10.99 -5.89 4.76
C ALA A 158 -10.46 -5.71 3.32
N VAL A 159 -9.40 -6.43 2.94
CA VAL A 159 -8.86 -6.42 1.58
C VAL A 159 -9.84 -7.07 0.60
N LEU A 160 -10.44 -8.22 0.96
CA LEU A 160 -11.44 -8.89 0.13
C LEU A 160 -12.66 -8.01 -0.12
N VAL A 161 -13.20 -7.37 0.93
CA VAL A 161 -14.31 -6.42 0.79
C VAL A 161 -13.94 -5.22 -0.08
N TRP A 162 -12.71 -4.71 0.03
CA TRP A 162 -12.22 -3.64 -0.82
C TRP A 162 -12.11 -4.07 -2.30
N ALA A 163 -11.58 -5.26 -2.58
CA ALA A 163 -11.50 -5.79 -3.94
C ALA A 163 -12.91 -6.02 -4.54
N LEU A 164 -13.85 -6.55 -3.76
CA LEU A 164 -15.25 -6.65 -4.18
C LEU A 164 -15.89 -5.28 -4.45
N ALA A 165 -15.55 -4.25 -3.68
CA ALA A 165 -16.01 -2.89 -3.94
C ALA A 165 -15.43 -2.31 -5.26
N GLU A 166 -14.13 -2.52 -5.53
CA GLU A 166 -13.51 -2.17 -6.82
C GLU A 166 -14.20 -2.92 -7.97
N ARG A 167 -14.43 -4.23 -7.82
CA ARG A 167 -15.16 -5.05 -8.79
C ARG A 167 -16.57 -4.53 -9.04
N ALA A 168 -17.30 -4.22 -7.99
CA ALA A 168 -18.65 -3.68 -8.11
C ALA A 168 -18.73 -2.34 -8.83
N VAL A 169 -17.75 -1.46 -8.62
CA VAL A 169 -17.69 -0.17 -9.33
C VAL A 169 -17.32 -0.36 -10.80
N ARG A 170 -16.44 -1.31 -11.12
CA ARG A 170 -15.95 -1.55 -12.49
C ARG A 170 -16.93 -2.32 -13.35
N THR A 171 -17.48 -3.43 -12.84
CA THR A 171 -18.32 -4.36 -13.62
C THR A 171 -19.82 -4.15 -13.38
N GLY A 172 -20.19 -3.42 -12.32
CA GLY A 172 -21.58 -3.27 -11.88
C GLY A 172 -22.14 -4.50 -11.16
N GLN A 173 -21.36 -5.56 -10.96
CA GLN A 173 -21.78 -6.80 -10.28
C GLN A 173 -21.54 -6.72 -8.77
N ASP A 174 -22.21 -7.57 -7.98
CA ASP A 174 -21.90 -7.81 -6.56
C ASP A 174 -21.87 -6.58 -5.64
N ARG A 175 -22.43 -5.44 -6.06
CA ARG A 175 -22.50 -4.21 -5.27
C ARG A 175 -23.22 -4.42 -3.93
N ASP A 176 -24.31 -5.17 -3.95
CA ASP A 176 -25.08 -5.49 -2.74
C ASP A 176 -24.28 -6.40 -1.80
N ILE A 177 -23.51 -7.34 -2.35
CA ILE A 177 -22.62 -8.23 -1.60
C ILE A 177 -21.49 -7.42 -0.94
N ALA A 178 -20.76 -6.62 -1.72
CA ALA A 178 -19.70 -5.75 -1.21
C ALA A 178 -20.23 -4.79 -0.12
N THR A 179 -21.42 -4.21 -0.33
CA THR A 179 -22.06 -3.32 0.65
C THR A 179 -22.43 -4.07 1.93
N ARG A 180 -23.09 -5.23 1.81
CA ARG A 180 -23.46 -6.06 2.96
C ARG A 180 -22.23 -6.44 3.78
N ASP A 181 -21.18 -6.90 3.12
CA ASP A 181 -19.98 -7.43 3.76
C ASP A 181 -19.17 -6.32 4.43
N LEU A 182 -19.11 -5.13 3.80
CA LEU A 182 -18.57 -3.91 4.39
C LEU A 182 -19.32 -3.53 5.68
N ARG A 183 -20.65 -3.54 5.67
CA ARG A 183 -21.46 -3.22 6.85
C ARG A 183 -21.28 -4.24 7.96
N ALA A 184 -21.23 -5.52 7.63
CA ALA A 184 -20.97 -6.58 8.59
C ALA A 184 -19.59 -6.42 9.27
N LEU A 185 -18.57 -6.05 8.49
CA LEU A 185 -17.22 -5.82 9.01
C LEU A 185 -17.16 -4.59 9.93
N TYR A 186 -17.83 -3.48 9.58
CA TYR A 186 -17.99 -2.34 10.49
C TYR A 186 -18.70 -2.73 11.80
N ALA A 187 -19.76 -3.54 11.73
CA ALA A 187 -20.53 -3.96 12.90
C ALA A 187 -19.75 -4.92 13.82
N ALA A 188 -18.97 -5.82 13.25
CA ALA A 188 -18.18 -6.79 14.00
C ALA A 188 -16.90 -6.20 14.61
N THR A 189 -16.42 -5.06 14.08
CA THR A 189 -15.17 -4.45 14.54
C THR A 189 -15.38 -3.62 15.81
N ARG A 190 -14.62 -3.92 16.87
CA ARG A 190 -14.66 -3.17 18.13
C ARG A 190 -14.21 -1.71 17.95
N PRO A 191 -14.70 -0.77 18.79
CA PRO A 191 -14.18 0.59 18.85
C PRO A 191 -12.66 0.61 19.02
N GLY A 192 -11.95 1.37 18.18
CA GLY A 192 -10.47 1.42 18.15
C GLY A 192 -9.82 0.32 17.30
N GLY A 193 -10.51 -0.78 17.01
CA GLY A 193 -10.03 -1.83 16.10
C GLY A 193 -10.09 -1.46 14.62
N LEU A 194 -10.96 -0.49 14.26
CA LEU A 194 -11.13 -0.03 12.89
C LEU A 194 -9.82 0.45 12.26
N VAL A 195 -8.93 1.09 13.04
CA VAL A 195 -7.67 1.60 12.51
C VAL A 195 -6.78 0.47 11.96
N GLY A 196 -6.85 -0.72 12.55
CA GLY A 196 -6.11 -1.89 12.08
C GLY A 196 -6.57 -2.43 10.73
N LEU A 197 -7.79 -2.09 10.29
CA LEU A 197 -8.37 -2.49 9.00
C LEU A 197 -8.16 -1.45 7.89
N MET A 198 -7.49 -0.35 8.20
CA MET A 198 -7.19 0.72 7.23
C MET A 198 -5.92 0.38 6.43
N PRO A 199 -5.82 0.82 5.16
CA PRO A 199 -6.75 1.73 4.47
C PRO A 199 -7.95 1.04 3.80
N TRP A 200 -7.96 -0.28 3.73
CA TRP A 200 -8.86 -1.09 2.89
C TRP A 200 -10.34 -0.82 3.15
N LEU A 201 -10.76 -0.85 4.42
CA LEU A 201 -12.16 -0.63 4.78
C LEU A 201 -12.64 0.78 4.41
N GLY A 202 -11.78 1.78 4.59
CA GLY A 202 -12.07 3.16 4.23
C GLY A 202 -12.15 3.36 2.72
N TRP A 203 -11.24 2.76 1.95
CA TRP A 203 -11.29 2.79 0.49
C TRP A 203 -12.53 2.10 -0.06
N ALA A 204 -12.93 0.95 0.49
CA ALA A 204 -14.16 0.27 0.11
C ALA A 204 -15.40 1.16 0.30
N GLU A 205 -15.50 1.83 1.46
CA GLU A 205 -16.61 2.75 1.76
C GLU A 205 -16.66 3.93 0.79
N LEU A 206 -15.52 4.55 0.49
CA LEU A 206 -15.44 5.68 -0.44
C LEU A 206 -15.79 5.27 -1.87
N LEU A 207 -15.29 4.11 -2.32
CA LEU A 207 -15.58 3.58 -3.65
C LEU A 207 -17.08 3.30 -3.82
N LEU A 208 -17.70 2.60 -2.87
CA LEU A 208 -19.13 2.31 -2.94
C LEU A 208 -19.98 3.57 -2.79
N ALA A 209 -19.55 4.56 -2.01
CA ALA A 209 -20.26 5.84 -1.92
C ALA A 209 -20.24 6.62 -3.26
N GLY A 210 -19.17 6.50 -4.05
CA GLY A 210 -19.01 7.29 -5.28
C GLY A 210 -19.09 8.78 -4.97
N GLU A 211 -20.05 9.49 -5.57
CA GLU A 211 -20.35 10.91 -5.30
C GLU A 211 -21.43 11.12 -4.21
N ALA A 212 -22.12 10.06 -3.77
CA ALA A 212 -23.18 10.16 -2.76
C ALA A 212 -22.62 10.46 -1.36
N PRO A 213 -23.44 10.87 -0.37
CA PRO A 213 -22.98 11.00 1.01
C PRO A 213 -22.34 9.69 1.51
N VAL A 214 -21.19 9.77 2.18
CA VAL A 214 -20.44 8.61 2.66
C VAL A 214 -21.13 8.04 3.91
N PRO A 215 -21.74 6.84 3.85
CA PRO A 215 -22.57 6.36 4.95
C PRO A 215 -21.82 6.20 6.28
N ALA A 216 -20.58 5.68 6.25
CA ALA A 216 -19.72 5.59 7.43
C ALA A 216 -18.86 6.85 7.68
N GLY A 217 -19.24 8.01 7.13
CA GLY A 217 -18.43 9.23 7.21
C GLY A 217 -18.06 9.66 8.64
N ALA A 218 -18.99 9.53 9.59
CA ALA A 218 -18.73 9.82 11.00
C ALA A 218 -17.68 8.86 11.60
N ALA A 219 -17.76 7.56 11.28
CA ALA A 219 -16.80 6.57 11.74
C ALA A 219 -15.39 6.81 11.14
N LEU A 220 -15.31 7.16 9.86
CA LEU A 220 -14.04 7.50 9.20
C LEU A 220 -13.39 8.75 9.80
N ARG A 221 -14.18 9.77 10.14
CA ARG A 221 -13.68 10.96 10.86
C ARG A 221 -13.19 10.62 12.27
N GLN A 222 -13.92 9.76 12.99
CA GLN A 222 -13.49 9.27 14.30
C GLN A 222 -12.19 8.45 14.22
N VAL A 223 -12.05 7.60 13.20
CA VAL A 223 -10.79 6.88 12.93
C VAL A 223 -9.64 7.87 12.72
N ARG A 224 -9.84 8.92 11.91
CA ARG A 224 -8.83 9.97 11.70
C ARG A 224 -8.46 10.68 13.00
N GLU A 225 -9.43 11.04 13.83
CA GLU A 225 -9.18 11.64 15.15
C GLU A 225 -8.37 10.70 16.05
N GLN A 226 -8.70 9.41 16.09
CA GLN A 226 -7.94 8.40 16.82
C GLN A 226 -6.50 8.28 16.31
N VAL A 227 -6.29 8.31 14.99
CA VAL A 227 -4.94 8.28 14.40
C VAL A 227 -4.11 9.46 14.89
N TRP A 228 -4.68 10.66 14.92
CA TRP A 228 -3.97 11.87 15.38
C TRP A 228 -3.76 11.94 16.88
N ALA A 229 -4.66 11.37 17.68
CA ALA A 229 -4.44 11.22 19.12
C ALA A 229 -3.23 10.32 19.44
N HIS A 230 -2.86 9.43 18.51
CA HIS A 230 -1.73 8.50 18.64
C HIS A 230 -0.50 8.90 17.81
N GLN A 231 -0.50 10.09 17.19
CA GLN A 231 0.65 10.62 16.49
C GLN A 231 1.64 11.21 17.50
N LEU A 232 2.88 10.72 17.51
CA LEU A 232 3.94 11.27 18.35
C LEU A 232 4.30 12.69 17.92
N THR A 233 4.32 13.62 18.87
CA THR A 233 4.77 14.99 18.71
C THR A 233 6.18 15.17 19.26
N LEU A 234 6.80 16.32 19.01
CA LEU A 234 8.10 16.65 19.63
C LEU A 234 8.03 16.73 21.16
N ALA A 235 6.86 17.01 21.73
CA ALA A 235 6.67 17.01 23.18
C ALA A 235 6.70 15.59 23.76
N ASP A 236 6.21 14.60 23.01
CA ASP A 236 6.15 13.20 23.44
C ASP A 236 7.51 12.51 23.34
N THR A 237 8.32 12.85 22.33
CA THR A 237 9.61 12.18 22.07
C THR A 237 10.79 12.79 22.81
N GLY A 238 10.68 14.05 23.24
CA GLY A 238 11.84 14.81 23.72
C GLY A 238 12.93 15.02 22.65
N LEU A 239 14.11 15.49 23.08
CA LEU A 239 15.21 15.84 22.17
C LEU A 239 15.94 14.62 21.58
N SER A 240 16.08 13.55 22.36
CA SER A 240 16.82 12.35 21.97
C SER A 240 16.11 11.55 20.87
N ASP A 241 14.78 11.51 20.89
CA ASP A 241 13.98 10.69 19.97
C ASP A 241 13.16 11.52 18.98
N ARG A 242 13.60 12.75 18.66
CA ARG A 242 12.94 13.67 17.72
C ARG A 242 12.68 13.06 16.32
N ASP A 243 13.39 12.00 15.98
CA ASP A 243 13.22 11.28 14.72
C ASP A 243 12.00 10.35 14.71
N LEU A 244 11.40 10.06 15.87
CA LEU A 244 10.14 9.33 15.98
C LEU A 244 8.90 10.21 15.79
N ALA A 245 9.05 11.54 15.90
CA ALA A 245 7.92 12.46 15.80
C ALA A 245 7.24 12.36 14.42
N GLY A 246 5.91 12.31 14.40
CA GLY A 246 5.09 12.05 13.23
C GLY A 246 4.72 10.58 13.03
N GLY A 247 5.42 9.65 13.69
CA GLY A 247 5.03 8.24 13.76
C GLY A 247 3.75 8.02 14.57
N ILE A 248 3.02 6.94 14.29
CA ILE A 248 1.73 6.64 14.92
C ILE A 248 1.83 5.34 15.72
N VAL A 249 1.35 5.35 16.97
CA VAL A 249 1.45 4.20 17.90
C VAL A 249 0.10 3.94 18.58
N PHE A 250 -0.58 2.84 18.25
CA PHE A 250 -1.91 2.51 18.83
C PHE A 250 -1.88 1.72 20.14
N THR A 251 -0.71 1.41 20.70
CA THR A 251 -0.62 0.62 21.93
C THR A 251 -0.73 1.49 23.17
N LEU A 252 -1.56 1.07 24.14
CA LEU A 252 -1.63 1.62 25.50
C LEU A 252 -0.49 1.12 26.42
N GLY A 253 0.50 0.38 25.88
CA GLY A 253 1.61 -0.21 26.63
C GLY A 253 2.85 0.69 26.68
N ALA A 254 3.71 0.47 27.67
CA ALA A 254 4.79 1.40 28.06
C ALA A 254 5.93 1.63 27.03
N ALA A 255 6.01 0.88 25.93
CA ALA A 255 7.11 1.03 24.97
C ALA A 255 6.81 0.36 23.61
N SER A 256 5.88 0.88 22.81
CA SER A 256 5.89 0.58 21.37
C SER A 256 6.33 1.84 20.63
N LEU A 257 7.53 1.80 20.06
CA LEU A 257 8.04 2.87 19.22
C LEU A 257 7.40 2.75 17.82
N PRO A 258 7.19 3.85 17.08
CA PRO A 258 6.51 3.81 15.80
C PRO A 258 7.33 3.05 14.75
N THR A 259 6.63 2.33 13.88
CA THR A 259 7.20 1.51 12.81
C THR A 259 6.58 1.89 11.46
N TRP A 260 6.96 1.18 10.40
CA TRP A 260 6.37 1.34 9.07
C TRP A 260 4.83 1.21 9.04
N THR A 261 4.22 0.54 10.03
CA THR A 261 2.76 0.38 10.11
C THR A 261 2.03 1.71 10.21
N THR A 262 2.72 2.80 10.58
CA THR A 262 2.26 4.19 10.46
C THR A 262 1.69 4.50 9.06
N ALA A 263 2.25 3.91 8.01
CA ALA A 263 1.83 4.15 6.62
C ALA A 263 0.37 3.73 6.34
N ARG A 264 -0.13 2.68 7.01
CA ARG A 264 -1.48 2.13 6.77
C ARG A 264 -2.61 3.14 7.07
N PRO A 265 -2.76 3.66 8.31
CA PRO A 265 -3.74 4.69 8.58
C PRO A 265 -3.42 6.02 7.89
N ALA A 266 -2.15 6.30 7.61
CA ALA A 266 -1.74 7.51 6.90
C ALA A 266 -2.26 7.52 5.46
N ALA A 267 -2.24 6.38 4.77
CA ALA A 267 -2.79 6.25 3.42
C ALA A 267 -4.28 6.61 3.40
N LEU A 268 -5.07 6.08 4.34
CA LEU A 268 -6.47 6.49 4.46
C LEU A 268 -6.61 7.98 4.79
N CYS A 269 -5.92 8.49 5.81
CA CYS A 269 -6.04 9.89 6.21
C CYS A 269 -5.68 10.83 5.05
N ALA A 270 -4.70 10.44 4.24
CA ALA A 270 -4.35 11.12 3.01
C ALA A 270 -5.47 11.07 1.98
N THR A 271 -6.14 9.93 1.77
CA THR A 271 -7.34 9.87 0.91
C THR A 271 -8.47 10.77 1.44
N LEU A 272 -8.75 10.73 2.75
CA LEU A 272 -9.79 11.54 3.39
C LEU A 272 -9.54 13.04 3.25
N LEU A 273 -8.28 13.48 3.28
CA LEU A 273 -7.89 14.88 3.10
C LEU A 273 -8.44 15.47 1.79
N GLY A 274 -8.45 14.68 0.71
CA GLY A 274 -8.90 15.11 -0.61
C GLY A 274 -10.40 14.99 -0.84
N ASP A 275 -11.17 14.51 0.13
CA ASP A 275 -12.62 14.36 0.04
C ASP A 275 -13.33 15.48 0.83
N PRO A 276 -13.98 16.46 0.16
CA PRO A 276 -14.62 17.59 0.82
C PRO A 276 -15.83 17.19 1.69
N ARG A 277 -16.40 15.99 1.48
CA ARG A 277 -17.48 15.46 2.32
C ARG A 277 -16.98 15.04 3.71
N LEU A 278 -15.69 14.75 3.83
CA LEU A 278 -15.05 14.24 5.05
C LEU A 278 -14.04 15.22 5.64
N THR A 279 -13.48 16.12 4.82
CA THR A 279 -12.55 17.16 5.24
C THR A 279 -13.02 18.52 4.72
N PRO A 280 -13.82 19.26 5.51
CA PRO A 280 -14.26 20.59 5.11
C PRO A 280 -13.06 21.55 5.01
N PRO A 281 -13.15 22.63 4.19
CA PRO A 281 -12.03 23.54 3.93
C PRO A 281 -11.34 24.11 5.17
N ALA A 282 -12.09 24.32 6.27
CA ALA A 282 -11.56 24.82 7.54
C ALA A 282 -10.59 23.84 8.24
N GLU A 283 -10.69 22.54 7.97
CA GLU A 283 -9.84 21.50 8.57
C GLU A 283 -8.60 21.20 7.73
N VAL A 284 -8.62 21.53 6.43
CA VAL A 284 -7.58 21.12 5.46
C VAL A 284 -6.17 21.48 5.92
N SER A 285 -5.96 22.72 6.40
CA SER A 285 -4.62 23.18 6.78
C SER A 285 -4.05 22.39 7.97
N SER A 286 -4.86 22.08 9.00
CA SER A 286 -4.39 21.29 10.13
C SER A 286 -4.10 19.84 9.74
N GLU A 287 -4.94 19.26 8.87
CA GLU A 287 -4.75 17.90 8.37
C GLU A 287 -3.50 17.77 7.50
N VAL A 288 -3.22 18.75 6.63
CA VAL A 288 -1.97 18.81 5.84
C VAL A 288 -0.74 18.84 6.76
N VAL A 289 -0.75 19.66 7.82
CA VAL A 289 0.39 19.74 8.77
C VAL A 289 0.64 18.39 9.46
N ARG A 290 -0.42 17.68 9.87
CA ARG A 290 -0.32 16.36 10.48
C ARG A 290 0.26 15.32 9.50
N LEU A 291 -0.24 15.30 8.27
CA LEU A 291 0.24 14.39 7.23
C LEU A 291 1.69 14.68 6.80
N VAL A 292 2.10 15.95 6.72
CA VAL A 292 3.51 16.30 6.45
C VAL A 292 4.46 15.74 7.51
N ARG A 293 4.05 15.70 8.77
CA ARG A 293 4.84 15.06 9.84
C ARG A 293 4.93 13.55 9.65
N VAL A 294 3.84 12.90 9.25
CA VAL A 294 3.85 11.47 8.91
C VAL A 294 4.79 11.20 7.73
N MET A 295 4.67 11.96 6.65
CA MET A 295 5.53 11.79 5.47
C MET A 295 7.01 12.00 5.80
N ARG A 296 7.32 12.94 6.71
CA ARG A 296 8.69 13.11 7.24
C ARG A 296 9.17 11.84 7.93
N PHE A 297 8.37 11.28 8.84
CA PHE A 297 8.69 10.06 9.58
C PHE A 297 8.89 8.86 8.63
N LEU A 298 7.97 8.64 7.68
CA LEU A 298 8.11 7.56 6.69
C LEU A 298 9.39 7.70 5.87
N ARG A 299 9.76 8.93 5.47
CA ARG A 299 11.02 9.22 4.78
C ARG A 299 12.26 9.01 5.66
N GLN A 300 12.13 9.03 6.99
CA GLN A 300 13.23 8.70 7.93
C GLN A 300 13.41 7.18 8.06
N LEU A 301 12.36 6.40 7.84
CA LEU A 301 12.47 4.93 7.79
C LEU A 301 13.24 4.45 6.55
N SER A 302 13.22 5.19 5.45
CA SER A 302 13.95 4.83 4.23
C SER A 302 15.46 4.87 4.39
N ALA A 303 16.15 3.84 3.89
CA ALA A 303 17.60 3.82 3.85
C ALA A 303 18.13 4.79 2.78
N ARG A 304 18.97 5.73 3.20
CA ARG A 304 19.61 6.70 2.32
C ARG A 304 21.05 6.31 2.09
N GLU A 305 21.76 7.15 1.34
CA GLU A 305 23.14 6.89 0.93
C GLU A 305 24.08 6.64 2.10
N ALA A 306 23.92 7.36 3.22
CA ALA A 306 24.75 7.21 4.40
C ALA A 306 24.57 5.83 5.07
N GLU A 307 23.35 5.33 5.16
CA GLU A 307 23.06 4.01 5.72
C GLU A 307 23.56 2.88 4.80
N CYS A 308 23.56 3.11 3.48
CA CYS A 308 23.97 2.11 2.50
C CYS A 308 25.47 1.79 2.55
N VAL A 309 26.33 2.67 3.07
CA VAL A 309 27.79 2.47 3.14
C VAL A 309 28.17 1.22 3.95
N PHE A 310 27.33 0.82 4.89
CA PHE A 310 27.55 -0.35 5.74
C PHE A 310 26.94 -1.63 5.18
N SER A 311 26.25 -1.57 4.04
CA SER A 311 25.64 -2.74 3.43
C SER A 311 26.58 -3.41 2.44
N PRO A 312 26.68 -4.76 2.43
CA PRO A 312 27.39 -5.49 1.37
C PRO A 312 26.79 -5.32 -0.03
N ARG A 313 25.50 -4.95 -0.12
CA ARG A 313 24.77 -4.77 -1.39
C ARG A 313 23.97 -3.46 -1.36
N PRO A 314 24.65 -2.29 -1.39
CA PRO A 314 24.01 -0.98 -1.20
C PRO A 314 22.91 -0.67 -2.22
N GLN A 315 23.02 -1.21 -3.44
CA GLN A 315 22.03 -1.04 -4.50
C GLN A 315 20.67 -1.68 -4.18
N LEU A 316 20.64 -2.77 -3.41
CA LEU A 316 19.38 -3.43 -3.01
C LEU A 316 18.70 -2.69 -1.85
N VAL A 317 19.51 -2.05 -0.99
CA VAL A 317 19.05 -1.41 0.25
C VAL A 317 18.55 0.01 0.02
N ARG A 318 19.19 0.75 -0.91
CA ARG A 318 18.93 2.17 -1.14
C ARG A 318 17.46 2.42 -1.49
N GLY A 319 16.84 3.37 -0.80
CA GLY A 319 15.44 3.77 -1.01
C GLY A 319 14.42 2.92 -0.25
N GLY A 320 14.75 1.67 0.11
CA GLY A 320 13.84 0.76 0.81
C GLY A 320 13.44 1.25 2.20
N VAL A 321 12.18 1.04 2.57
CA VAL A 321 11.62 1.44 3.88
C VAL A 321 11.92 0.36 4.92
N ARG A 322 12.60 0.75 5.99
CA ARG A 322 12.88 -0.16 7.11
C ARG A 322 11.63 -0.45 7.92
N ALA A 323 11.59 -1.62 8.54
CA ALA A 323 10.53 -2.00 9.45
C ALA A 323 10.44 -1.01 10.63
N ALA A 324 11.57 -0.53 11.13
CA ALA A 324 11.68 0.49 12.18
C ALA A 324 13.03 1.21 12.10
N LEU A 325 13.20 2.34 12.79
CA LEU A 325 14.47 3.10 12.77
C LEU A 325 15.67 2.30 13.31
N TRP A 326 15.43 1.34 14.19
CA TRP A 326 16.43 0.45 14.78
C TRP A 326 16.52 -0.92 14.09
N SER A 327 15.69 -1.18 13.08
CA SER A 327 15.68 -2.47 12.37
C SER A 327 16.43 -2.38 11.04
N PRO A 328 17.31 -3.36 10.71
CA PRO A 328 17.92 -3.44 9.39
C PRO A 328 16.96 -4.02 8.33
N GLN A 329 15.84 -4.59 8.75
CA GLN A 329 14.89 -5.28 7.87
C GLN A 329 14.10 -4.26 7.03
N GLN A 330 13.97 -4.51 5.73
CA GLN A 330 13.18 -3.73 4.77
C GLN A 330 12.14 -4.63 4.11
N PRO A 331 10.96 -4.83 4.73
CA PRO A 331 9.89 -5.63 4.14
C PRO A 331 9.31 -4.95 2.88
N PRO A 332 8.99 -5.68 1.81
CA PRO A 332 8.37 -5.10 0.61
C PRO A 332 7.08 -4.32 0.90
N GLU A 333 6.26 -4.78 1.85
CA GLU A 333 5.01 -4.12 2.25
C GLU A 333 5.25 -2.77 2.92
N ALA A 334 6.39 -2.60 3.61
CA ALA A 334 6.74 -1.32 4.22
C ALA A 334 6.97 -0.25 3.15
N SER A 335 7.73 -0.60 2.10
CA SER A 335 7.95 0.26 0.94
C SER A 335 6.66 0.50 0.16
N ALA A 336 5.87 -0.55 -0.10
CA ALA A 336 4.64 -0.46 -0.87
C ALA A 336 3.58 0.40 -0.16
N MET A 337 3.41 0.22 1.15
CA MET A 337 2.45 1.00 1.91
C MET A 337 2.87 2.44 2.10
N THR A 338 4.17 2.69 2.22
CA THR A 338 4.70 4.05 2.21
C THR A 338 4.44 4.73 0.87
N LEU A 339 4.68 4.04 -0.26
CA LEU A 339 4.41 4.57 -1.58
C LEU A 339 2.92 4.89 -1.76
N LEU A 340 2.03 3.99 -1.33
CA LEU A 340 0.58 4.23 -1.35
C LEU A 340 0.20 5.47 -0.53
N ALA A 341 0.72 5.62 0.69
CA ALA A 341 0.44 6.80 1.51
C ALA A 341 0.94 8.10 0.88
N VAL A 342 2.12 8.08 0.25
CA VAL A 342 2.67 9.24 -0.49
C VAL A 342 1.81 9.57 -1.70
N CYS A 343 1.40 8.58 -2.49
CA CYS A 343 0.56 8.78 -3.68
C CYS A 343 -0.80 9.38 -3.30
N GLU A 344 -1.47 8.83 -2.28
CA GLU A 344 -2.75 9.36 -1.79
C GLU A 344 -2.61 10.79 -1.29
N PHE A 345 -1.50 11.12 -0.61
CA PHE A 345 -1.26 12.49 -0.15
C PHE A 345 -1.08 13.45 -1.32
N LEU A 346 -0.27 13.08 -2.32
CA LEU A 346 -0.05 13.90 -3.52
C LEU A 346 -1.35 14.12 -4.30
N ARG A 347 -2.14 13.05 -4.52
CA ARG A 347 -3.44 13.14 -5.19
C ARG A 347 -4.43 14.02 -4.44
N SER A 348 -4.43 13.96 -3.11
CA SER A 348 -5.28 14.84 -2.30
C SER A 348 -4.85 16.30 -2.36
N ILE A 349 -3.55 16.60 -2.39
CA ILE A 349 -3.07 17.97 -2.62
C ILE A 349 -3.52 18.47 -4.00
N ASP A 350 -3.46 17.63 -5.04
CA ASP A 350 -3.93 18.00 -6.39
C ASP A 350 -5.42 18.35 -6.42
N ARG A 351 -6.26 17.61 -5.69
CA ARG A 351 -7.69 17.90 -5.60
C ARG A 351 -8.00 19.19 -4.84
N LEU A 352 -7.13 19.57 -3.90
CA LEU A 352 -7.29 20.76 -3.07
C LEU A 352 -6.77 22.03 -3.75
N GLU A 353 -5.83 21.91 -4.69
CA GLU A 353 -5.37 23.04 -5.47
C GLU A 353 -6.44 23.47 -6.49
N PRO A 354 -6.87 24.74 -6.48
CA PRO A 354 -7.86 25.20 -7.44
C PRO A 354 -7.30 25.08 -8.87
N PRO A 355 -8.11 24.64 -9.84
CA PRO A 355 -7.68 24.61 -11.24
C PRO A 355 -7.33 26.04 -11.68
N GLY A 356 -6.04 26.30 -11.91
CA GLY A 356 -5.56 27.61 -12.40
C GLY A 356 -4.39 28.25 -11.65
N ARG A 357 -3.74 27.58 -10.69
CA ARG A 357 -2.55 28.15 -10.01
C ARG A 357 -1.18 27.79 -10.60
N ASP A 358 -1.11 27.01 -11.68
CA ASP A 358 0.13 26.73 -12.39
C ASP A 358 0.21 27.48 -13.72
N SER A 359 0.80 28.68 -13.68
CA SER A 359 1.67 29.25 -14.71
C SER A 359 2.55 30.30 -14.04
N PRO A 360 3.86 30.01 -13.92
CA PRO A 360 4.82 30.74 -14.74
C PRO A 360 5.48 29.86 -15.81
#